data_AF-A0A9E5K6V1-F1
#
_entry.id   AF-A0A9E5K6V1-F1
#
_cell.length_a   1.000
_cell.length_b   1.000
_cell.length_c   1.000
_cell.angle_alpha   90.00
_cell.angle_beta   90.00
_cell.angle_gamma   90.00
#
_symmetry.space_group_name_H-M   'P 1'
#
loop_
_entity.id
_entity.type
_entity.pdbx_description
1 polymer ?
#
loop_
_entity_poly.entity_id
_entity_poly.type
_entity_poly.pdbx_seq_one_letter_code
_entity_poly.pdbx_strand_id
1 'polypeptide(L)'
;MRAIIFLAIPCLLGLNFIASADSLPPGCEYDKECVVELPGSLCGDGSPSYFSLVAKRNSPDLLLYLEPGGACWSAETCVFPHVTKLSRKPPTTKLIREKGLLNLSDPTNPFYKFSKVTIPYCTGDVFLGDSEPNYGDAAHPNIVHHHGYQNALLTMEAVKNYFPEPERVVLFGRSAGGLGVLAQLRNLDSIFPHAMKYGLADSGTPLMPPFVDETNYSKIIDAWNA
;
A
#
# COMPACT_ATOMS: atom_id res chain seq x y z
N MET A 1 46.41 -46.35 -14.46
CA MET A 1 46.12 -45.17 -13.60
C MET A 1 44.73 -44.67 -13.94
N ARG A 2 43.99 -44.22 -12.92
CA ARG A 2 42.53 -44.10 -12.87
C ARG A 2 41.95 -43.10 -13.88
N ALA A 3 40.88 -43.49 -14.57
CA ALA A 3 40.04 -42.58 -15.36
C ALA A 3 39.14 -41.79 -14.40
N ILE A 4 39.26 -40.46 -14.43
CA ILE A 4 38.39 -39.54 -13.68
C ILE A 4 37.18 -39.25 -14.57
N ILE A 5 36.01 -39.73 -14.14
CA ILE A 5 34.72 -39.40 -14.77
C ILE A 5 34.27 -38.07 -14.19
N PHE A 6 34.29 -37.01 -15.00
CA PHE A 6 33.61 -35.75 -14.67
C PHE A 6 32.11 -35.91 -14.89
N LEU A 7 31.37 -36.12 -13.80
CA LEU A 7 29.92 -35.94 -13.79
C LEU A 7 29.63 -34.44 -13.85
N ALA A 8 29.22 -33.95 -15.02
CA ALA A 8 28.65 -32.63 -15.16
C ALA A 8 27.29 -32.61 -14.44
N ILE A 9 27.25 -31.97 -13.28
CA ILE A 9 26.00 -31.62 -12.59
C ILE A 9 25.32 -30.55 -13.45
N PRO A 10 24.13 -30.78 -14.01
CA PRO A 10 23.41 -29.73 -14.69
C PRO A 10 22.99 -28.73 -13.63
N CYS A 11 23.61 -27.54 -13.68
CA CYS A 11 23.17 -26.38 -12.94
C CYS A 11 21.74 -26.08 -13.38
N LEU A 12 20.76 -26.43 -12.55
CA LEU A 12 19.38 -26.00 -12.67
C LEU A 12 19.39 -24.47 -12.58
N LEU A 13 19.49 -23.83 -13.74
CA LEU A 13 19.18 -22.42 -13.91
C LEU A 13 17.70 -22.28 -13.53
N GLY A 14 17.45 -21.81 -12.31
CA GLY A 14 16.16 -21.31 -11.93
C GLY A 14 15.72 -20.31 -12.99
N LEU A 15 14.59 -20.57 -13.61
CA LEU A 15 13.89 -19.60 -14.46
C LEU A 15 13.53 -18.40 -13.59
N ASN A 16 14.45 -17.45 -13.48
CA ASN A 16 14.11 -16.10 -13.10
C ASN A 16 13.22 -15.59 -14.23
N PHE A 17 11.90 -15.63 -14.02
CA PHE A 17 10.96 -14.85 -14.79
C PHE A 17 11.31 -13.38 -14.56
N ILE A 18 12.19 -12.85 -15.42
CA ILE A 18 12.27 -11.41 -15.61
C ILE A 18 10.95 -11.08 -16.32
N ALA A 19 9.97 -10.63 -15.54
CA ALA A 19 8.78 -10.03 -16.13
C ALA A 19 9.27 -8.91 -17.05
N SER A 20 8.94 -9.01 -18.33
CA SER A 20 9.18 -7.90 -19.25
C SER A 20 8.45 -6.68 -18.68
N ALA A 21 9.09 -5.51 -18.74
CA ALA A 21 8.49 -4.23 -18.33
C ALA A 21 7.17 -3.88 -19.04
N ASP A 22 6.77 -4.68 -20.04
CA ASP A 22 5.53 -4.54 -20.81
C ASP A 22 4.39 -5.48 -20.37
N SER A 23 4.61 -6.40 -19.42
CA SER A 23 3.58 -7.33 -18.98
C SER A 23 2.88 -6.84 -17.72
N LEU A 24 1.56 -6.60 -17.84
CA LEU A 24 0.67 -6.39 -16.70
C LEU A 24 0.68 -7.63 -15.77
N PRO A 25 0.28 -7.47 -14.49
CA PRO A 25 0.08 -8.61 -13.60
C PRO A 25 -0.86 -9.66 -14.24
N PRO A 26 -0.68 -10.96 -13.96
CA PRO A 26 -1.54 -12.00 -14.51
C PRO A 26 -3.02 -11.74 -14.25
N GLY A 27 -3.84 -11.78 -15.32
CA GLY A 27 -5.28 -11.53 -15.24
C GLY A 27 -5.68 -10.05 -15.30
N CYS A 28 -4.73 -9.12 -15.36
CA CYS A 28 -5.01 -7.71 -15.59
C CYS A 28 -5.11 -7.38 -17.08
N GLU A 29 -6.02 -6.46 -17.40
CA GLU A 29 -6.17 -5.87 -18.73
C GLU A 29 -6.03 -4.35 -18.64
N TYR A 30 -5.56 -3.72 -19.72
CA TYR A 30 -5.54 -2.26 -19.80
C TYR A 30 -6.94 -1.67 -19.67
N ASP A 31 -7.03 -0.50 -19.05
CA ASP A 31 -8.27 0.27 -18.83
C ASP A 31 -9.34 -0.42 -17.98
N LYS A 32 -9.07 -1.62 -17.45
CA LYS A 32 -9.93 -2.33 -16.51
C LYS A 32 -9.28 -2.39 -15.14
N GLU A 33 -10.13 -2.34 -14.11
CA GLU A 33 -9.69 -2.57 -12.74
C GLU A 33 -9.40 -4.07 -12.54
N CYS A 34 -8.22 -4.38 -12.01
CA CYS A 34 -7.85 -5.71 -11.57
C CYS A 34 -7.32 -5.67 -10.13
N VAL A 35 -7.35 -6.82 -9.48
CA VAL A 35 -6.87 -7.00 -8.10
C VAL A 35 -5.60 -7.82 -8.16
N VAL A 36 -4.56 -7.32 -7.51
CA VAL A 36 -3.25 -7.97 -7.42
C VAL A 36 -3.01 -8.35 -5.97
N GLU A 37 -2.86 -9.66 -5.72
CA GLU A 37 -2.53 -10.17 -4.40
C GLU A 37 -1.15 -9.66 -3.97
N LEU A 38 -1.02 -9.39 -2.66
CA LEU A 38 0.21 -8.85 -2.08
C LEU A 38 0.73 -9.80 -0.98
N PRO A 39 1.40 -10.90 -1.35
CA PRO A 39 2.00 -11.82 -0.38
C PRO A 39 2.95 -11.09 0.58
N GLY A 40 2.90 -11.46 1.86
CA GLY A 40 3.72 -10.84 2.91
C GLY A 40 3.10 -9.58 3.54
N SER A 41 2.01 -9.05 2.97
CA SER A 41 1.21 -8.01 3.63
C SER A 41 0.27 -8.59 4.68
N LEU A 42 -0.01 -7.83 5.73
CA LEU A 42 -0.95 -8.21 6.78
C LEU A 42 -1.92 -7.06 7.09
N CYS A 43 -3.21 -7.35 7.00
CA CYS A 43 -4.25 -6.52 7.62
C CYS A 43 -4.24 -6.71 9.13
N GLY A 44 -4.91 -5.83 9.87
CA GLY A 44 -4.90 -5.83 11.33
C GLY A 44 -5.43 -7.12 11.98
N ASP A 45 -6.23 -7.93 11.28
CA ASP A 45 -6.67 -9.26 11.73
C ASP A 45 -5.75 -10.42 11.30
N GLY A 46 -4.61 -10.12 10.66
CA GLY A 46 -3.64 -11.10 10.14
C GLY A 46 -3.98 -11.66 8.76
N SER A 47 -5.09 -11.24 8.13
CA SER A 47 -5.40 -11.63 6.75
C SER A 47 -4.48 -10.91 5.74
N PRO A 48 -4.16 -11.51 4.57
CA PRO A 48 -3.32 -10.86 3.58
C PRO A 48 -4.06 -9.71 2.87
N SER A 49 -3.33 -8.64 2.57
CA SER A 49 -3.86 -7.53 1.77
C SER A 49 -3.62 -7.75 0.26
N TYR A 50 -4.02 -6.76 -0.53
CA TYR A 50 -3.90 -6.69 -1.98
C TYR A 50 -3.81 -5.22 -2.40
N PHE A 51 -3.59 -4.95 -3.68
CA PHE A 51 -3.86 -3.63 -4.25
C PHE A 51 -4.73 -3.76 -5.50
N SER A 52 -5.44 -2.69 -5.83
CA SER A 52 -6.16 -2.58 -7.10
C SER A 52 -5.33 -1.80 -8.10
N LEU A 53 -5.36 -2.20 -9.37
CA LEU A 53 -4.64 -1.58 -10.47
C LEU A 53 -5.60 -1.29 -11.63
N VAL A 54 -5.52 -0.07 -12.16
CA VAL A 54 -5.99 0.28 -13.50
C VAL A 54 -4.79 0.77 -14.30
N ALA A 55 -4.27 -0.08 -15.18
CA ALA A 55 -3.16 0.26 -16.04
C ALA A 55 -3.65 1.00 -17.29
N LYS A 56 -2.98 2.10 -17.65
CA LYS A 56 -3.22 2.85 -18.88
C LYS A 56 -2.12 2.53 -19.89
N ARG A 57 -2.54 2.18 -21.12
CA ARG A 57 -1.59 1.88 -22.19
C ARG A 57 -0.71 3.09 -22.49
N ASN A 58 0.59 2.87 -22.58
CA ASN A 58 1.60 3.90 -22.88
C ASN A 58 1.55 5.12 -21.94
N SER A 59 1.07 4.93 -20.70
CA SER A 59 1.10 5.99 -19.70
C SER A 59 2.43 5.94 -18.96
N PRO A 60 3.23 7.02 -18.98
CA PRO A 60 4.46 7.09 -18.20
C PRO A 60 4.18 7.50 -16.74
N ASP A 61 2.92 7.65 -16.34
CA ASP A 61 2.55 8.31 -15.09
C ASP A 61 1.77 7.39 -14.15
N LEU A 62 2.14 7.44 -12.87
CA LEU A 62 1.53 6.66 -11.79
C LEU A 62 0.83 7.54 -10.78
N LEU A 63 -0.39 7.16 -10.42
CA LEU A 63 -1.10 7.66 -9.25
C LEU A 63 -1.22 6.52 -8.24
N LEU A 64 -0.54 6.66 -7.12
CA LEU A 64 -0.63 5.77 -5.97
C LEU A 64 -1.61 6.39 -4.97
N TYR A 65 -2.71 5.70 -4.67
CA TYR A 65 -3.76 6.19 -3.79
C TYR A 65 -3.84 5.41 -2.49
N LEU A 66 -3.68 6.10 -1.36
CA LEU A 66 -3.82 5.56 -0.01
C LEU A 66 -5.27 5.77 0.49
N GLU A 67 -5.97 4.68 0.77
CA GLU A 67 -7.38 4.75 1.21
C GLU A 67 -7.56 5.44 2.57
N PRO A 68 -8.69 6.14 2.79
CA PRO A 68 -9.07 6.66 4.10
C PRO A 68 -9.62 5.54 5.01
N GLY A 69 -9.76 5.82 6.31
CA GLY A 69 -10.57 4.94 7.18
C GLY A 69 -10.33 5.04 8.68
N GLY A 70 -10.17 6.26 9.24
CA GLY A 70 -9.95 6.41 10.68
C GLY A 70 -8.61 5.86 11.17
N ALA A 71 -8.48 5.64 12.48
CA ALA A 71 -7.27 5.13 13.10
C ALA A 71 -7.61 4.51 14.47
N CYS A 72 -6.76 3.64 14.99
CA CYS A 72 -6.92 3.06 16.31
C CYS A 72 -5.60 2.75 17.00
N TRP A 73 -5.58 2.78 18.32
CA TRP A 73 -4.42 2.62 19.19
C TRP A 73 -4.78 1.96 20.54
N SER A 74 -5.97 1.35 20.63
CA SER A 74 -6.50 0.68 21.82
C SER A 74 -7.63 -0.29 21.47
N ALA A 75 -8.04 -1.15 22.41
CA ALA A 75 -9.18 -2.04 22.23
C ALA A 75 -10.47 -1.29 21.87
N GLU A 76 -10.70 -0.13 22.49
CA GLU A 76 -11.91 0.68 22.31
C GLU A 76 -11.90 1.44 20.98
N THR A 77 -10.73 1.76 20.45
CA THR A 77 -10.61 2.48 19.17
C THR A 77 -10.50 1.53 17.99
N CYS A 78 -10.03 0.29 18.19
CA CYS A 78 -9.87 -0.72 17.14
C CYS A 78 -11.17 -1.47 16.82
N VAL A 79 -12.29 -0.74 16.83
CA VAL A 79 -13.61 -1.23 16.44
C VAL A 79 -14.30 -0.22 15.51
N PHE A 80 -15.15 -0.72 14.63
CA PHE A 80 -15.98 0.13 13.77
C PHE A 80 -17.01 0.90 14.63
N PRO A 81 -17.28 2.20 14.38
CA PRO A 81 -16.85 3.00 13.23
C PRO A 81 -15.62 3.88 13.45
N HIS A 82 -14.88 3.74 14.57
CA HIS A 82 -13.70 4.57 14.83
C HIS A 82 -12.60 4.37 13.80
N VAL A 83 -12.43 3.12 13.38
CA VAL A 83 -11.54 2.69 12.29
C VAL A 83 -12.32 1.85 11.30
N THR A 84 -11.84 1.80 10.06
CA THR A 84 -12.32 0.84 9.06
C THR A 84 -12.11 -0.59 9.55
N LYS A 85 -12.76 -1.57 8.91
CA LYS A 85 -12.54 -2.96 9.28
C LYS A 85 -11.06 -3.30 9.13
N LEU A 86 -10.49 -3.87 10.18
CA LEU A 86 -9.10 -4.31 10.21
C LEU A 86 -8.88 -5.63 9.46
N SER A 87 -9.94 -6.18 8.87
CA SER A 87 -9.86 -7.35 7.99
C SER A 87 -9.73 -6.95 6.53
N ARG A 88 -9.23 -7.88 5.72
CA ARG A 88 -9.22 -7.75 4.26
C ARG A 88 -10.62 -7.39 3.75
N LYS A 89 -10.74 -6.19 3.17
CA LYS A 89 -11.97 -5.77 2.47
C LYS A 89 -12.16 -6.64 1.23
N PRO A 90 -13.33 -7.24 0.99
CA PRO A 90 -13.60 -7.93 -0.26
C PRO A 90 -13.27 -7.00 -1.44
N PRO A 91 -12.53 -7.47 -2.45
CA PRO A 91 -12.25 -6.64 -3.61
C PRO A 91 -13.58 -6.29 -4.27
N THR A 92 -13.92 -5.01 -4.29
CA THR A 92 -15.11 -4.53 -4.98
C THR A 92 -14.68 -3.90 -6.29
N THR A 93 -15.51 -4.01 -7.33
CA THR A 93 -15.31 -3.35 -8.65
C THR A 93 -15.48 -1.82 -8.60
N LYS A 94 -15.29 -1.21 -7.43
CA LYS A 94 -15.52 0.21 -7.12
C LYS A 94 -14.46 0.78 -6.17
N LEU A 95 -13.31 0.12 -5.98
CA LEU A 95 -12.25 0.65 -5.11
C LEU A 95 -11.74 1.99 -5.66
N ILE A 96 -11.67 2.10 -6.98
CA ILE A 96 -11.63 3.39 -7.66
C ILE A 96 -13.06 3.95 -7.73
N ARG A 97 -13.47 4.68 -6.69
CA ARG A 97 -14.74 5.42 -6.70
C ARG A 97 -14.77 6.33 -7.94
N GLU A 98 -15.82 6.21 -8.74
CA GLU A 98 -16.09 6.93 -10.00
C GLU A 98 -16.32 8.45 -9.81
N LYS A 99 -15.58 9.12 -8.92
CA LYS A 99 -15.74 10.55 -8.59
C LYS A 99 -14.41 11.19 -8.21
N GLY A 100 -14.30 12.50 -8.46
CA GLY A 100 -13.11 13.29 -8.13
C GLY A 100 -11.85 12.81 -8.85
N LEU A 101 -10.70 12.89 -8.18
CA LEU A 101 -9.37 12.58 -8.72
C LEU A 101 -9.22 11.11 -9.15
N LEU A 102 -10.09 10.23 -8.67
CA LEU A 102 -10.10 8.80 -9.01
C LEU A 102 -11.08 8.47 -10.14
N ASN A 103 -11.90 9.42 -10.60
CA ASN A 103 -12.87 9.16 -11.66
C ASN A 103 -12.20 8.70 -12.97
N LEU A 104 -12.50 7.47 -13.39
CA LEU A 104 -11.94 6.85 -14.60
C LEU A 104 -12.64 7.29 -15.90
N SER A 105 -13.84 7.86 -15.78
CA SER A 105 -14.73 8.16 -16.92
C SER A 105 -14.75 9.64 -17.28
N ASP A 106 -14.14 10.50 -16.46
CA ASP A 106 -14.09 11.94 -16.68
C ASP A 106 -12.79 12.35 -17.40
N PRO A 107 -12.84 12.71 -18.70
CA PRO A 107 -11.65 13.11 -19.45
C PRO A 107 -11.04 14.44 -18.99
N THR A 108 -11.74 15.21 -18.15
CA THR A 108 -11.23 16.45 -17.56
C THR A 108 -10.45 16.22 -16.27
N ASN A 109 -10.49 15.00 -15.72
CA ASN A 109 -9.69 14.64 -14.55
C ASN A 109 -8.19 14.75 -14.89
N PRO A 110 -7.38 15.51 -14.13
CA PRO A 110 -5.94 15.65 -14.39
C PRO A 110 -5.18 14.32 -14.36
N PHE A 111 -5.72 13.32 -13.67
CA PHE A 111 -5.16 11.97 -13.61
C PHE A 111 -5.83 10.98 -14.57
N TYR A 112 -6.70 11.42 -15.49
CA TYR A 112 -7.43 10.53 -16.41
C TYR A 112 -6.49 9.56 -17.14
N LYS A 113 -5.34 10.05 -17.64
CA LYS A 113 -4.33 9.27 -18.38
C LYS A 113 -3.33 8.52 -17.49
N PHE A 114 -3.33 8.70 -16.18
CA PHE A 114 -2.42 8.01 -15.27
C PHE A 114 -2.85 6.55 -15.08
N SER A 115 -1.88 5.65 -15.00
CA SER A 115 -2.10 4.34 -14.37
C SER A 115 -2.34 4.55 -12.88
N LYS A 116 -3.31 3.85 -12.30
CA LYS A 116 -3.77 4.09 -10.93
C LYS A 116 -3.63 2.83 -10.11
N VAL A 117 -3.03 2.98 -8.93
CA VAL A 117 -2.91 1.94 -7.92
C VAL A 117 -3.66 2.40 -6.68
N THR A 118 -4.58 1.58 -6.18
CA THR A 118 -5.24 1.83 -4.89
C THR A 118 -4.69 0.86 -3.86
N ILE A 119 -4.15 1.41 -2.77
CA ILE A 119 -3.60 0.70 -1.62
C ILE A 119 -4.69 0.70 -0.53
N PRO A 120 -5.35 -0.45 -0.28
CA PRO A 120 -6.38 -0.57 0.73
C PRO A 120 -5.85 -0.32 2.12
N TYR A 121 -6.65 0.35 2.93
CA TYR A 121 -6.35 0.58 4.33
C TYR A 121 -7.12 -0.42 5.20
N CYS A 122 -6.39 -1.30 5.87
CA CYS A 122 -6.91 -2.34 6.78
C CYS A 122 -6.07 -2.51 8.06
N THR A 123 -5.18 -1.56 8.36
CA THR A 123 -4.18 -1.69 9.44
C THR A 123 -4.43 -0.74 10.62
N GLY A 124 -5.28 0.27 10.48
CA GLY A 124 -5.70 1.15 11.58
C GLY A 124 -4.64 2.13 12.10
N ASP A 125 -3.50 2.22 11.44
CA ASP A 125 -2.29 2.95 11.83
C ASP A 125 -1.88 4.05 10.85
N VAL A 126 -2.84 4.51 10.03
CA VAL A 126 -2.70 5.58 9.04
C VAL A 126 -1.52 5.44 8.07
N PHE A 127 -1.05 4.20 7.81
CA PHE A 127 0.13 3.88 7.00
C PHE A 127 1.48 4.28 7.63
N LEU A 128 1.52 4.48 8.95
CA LEU A 128 2.73 4.76 9.72
C LEU A 128 3.24 3.57 10.52
N GLY A 129 2.35 2.64 10.90
CA GLY A 129 2.68 1.61 11.87
C GLY A 129 3.55 0.46 11.34
N ASP A 130 4.36 -0.07 12.26
CA ASP A 130 5.07 -1.35 12.16
C ASP A 130 5.15 -2.02 13.56
N SER A 131 4.00 -2.51 14.03
CA SER A 131 3.86 -3.15 15.35
C SER A 131 2.67 -4.09 15.45
N GLU A 132 2.68 -4.95 16.48
CA GLU A 132 1.62 -5.93 16.75
C GLU A 132 1.18 -5.91 18.23
N PRO A 133 0.61 -4.79 18.74
CA PRO A 133 0.17 -4.71 20.13
C PRO A 133 -0.96 -5.71 20.42
N ASN A 134 -0.92 -6.31 21.61
CA ASN A 134 -2.04 -7.05 22.17
C ASN A 134 -2.95 -6.10 22.97
N TYR A 135 -4.11 -5.77 22.41
CA TYR A 135 -5.14 -4.96 23.07
C TYR A 135 -6.11 -5.80 23.93
N GLY A 136 -5.85 -7.10 24.07
CA GLY A 136 -6.62 -8.01 24.91
C GLY A 136 -5.94 -8.27 26.25
N ASP A 137 -6.46 -9.23 27.00
CA ASP A 137 -5.83 -9.73 28.22
C ASP A 137 -5.16 -11.10 27.98
N ALA A 138 -4.56 -11.68 29.02
CA ALA A 138 -3.86 -12.96 28.92
C ALA A 138 -4.80 -14.15 28.59
N ALA A 139 -6.09 -14.04 28.92
CA ALA A 139 -7.08 -15.09 28.64
C ALA A 139 -7.75 -14.91 27.26
N HIS A 140 -7.86 -13.67 26.78
CA HIS A 140 -8.47 -13.30 25.50
C HIS A 140 -7.57 -12.33 24.73
N PRO A 141 -6.49 -12.82 24.09
CA PRO A 141 -5.60 -11.97 23.33
C PRO A 141 -6.34 -11.34 22.13
N ASN A 142 -6.03 -10.08 21.85
CA ASN A 142 -6.51 -9.32 20.71
C ASN A 142 -5.31 -8.62 20.07
N ILE A 143 -4.55 -9.38 19.29
CA ILE A 143 -3.38 -8.88 18.57
C ILE A 143 -3.87 -8.15 17.32
N VAL A 144 -3.45 -6.90 17.16
CA VAL A 144 -3.73 -6.10 15.98
C VAL A 144 -2.43 -5.84 15.23
N HIS A 145 -2.37 -6.24 13.95
CA HIS A 145 -1.21 -6.03 13.09
C HIS A 145 -1.23 -4.63 12.46
N HIS A 146 -0.61 -3.65 13.12
CA HIS A 146 -0.38 -2.31 12.60
C HIS A 146 0.80 -2.32 11.62
N HIS A 147 0.60 -2.86 10.42
CA HIS A 147 1.62 -3.02 9.38
C HIS A 147 1.43 -2.08 8.18
N GLY A 148 0.78 -0.93 8.39
CA GLY A 148 0.44 0.01 7.33
C GLY A 148 1.67 0.57 6.62
N TYR A 149 2.77 0.78 7.33
CA TYR A 149 4.01 1.23 6.73
C TYR A 149 4.56 0.19 5.75
N GLN A 150 4.69 -1.05 6.23
CA GLN A 150 5.23 -2.16 5.46
C GLN A 150 4.32 -2.54 4.28
N ASN A 151 2.99 -2.54 4.47
CA ASN A 151 2.05 -2.83 3.39
C ASN A 151 2.11 -1.81 2.25
N ALA A 152 2.25 -0.52 2.56
CA ALA A 152 2.44 0.52 1.55
C ALA A 152 3.77 0.34 0.80
N LEU A 153 4.86 0.09 1.52
CA LEU A 153 6.18 -0.16 0.95
C LEU A 153 6.17 -1.36 -0.01
N LEU A 154 5.66 -2.51 0.46
CA LEU A 154 5.52 -3.73 -0.34
C LEU A 154 4.68 -3.50 -1.60
N THR A 155 3.60 -2.72 -1.49
CA THR A 155 2.77 -2.38 -2.65
C THR A 155 3.56 -1.58 -3.68
N MET A 156 4.28 -0.53 -3.24
CA MET A 156 5.06 0.33 -4.12
C MET A 156 6.21 -0.44 -4.81
N GLU A 157 6.86 -1.36 -4.09
CA GLU A 157 7.86 -2.28 -4.65
C GLU A 157 7.26 -3.25 -5.67
N ALA A 158 6.08 -3.82 -5.38
CA ALA A 158 5.37 -4.68 -6.32
C ALA A 158 4.99 -3.92 -7.60
N VAL A 159 4.52 -2.67 -7.46
CA VAL A 159 4.15 -1.79 -8.57
C VAL A 159 5.36 -1.44 -9.45
N LYS A 160 6.54 -1.24 -8.86
CA LYS A 160 7.78 -0.98 -9.61
C LYS A 160 8.09 -2.07 -10.64
N ASN A 161 7.73 -3.32 -10.38
CA ASN A 161 7.96 -4.41 -11.33
C ASN A 161 7.13 -4.28 -12.62
N TYR A 162 6.00 -3.58 -12.56
CA TYR A 162 5.11 -3.34 -13.72
C TYR A 162 5.30 -1.96 -14.33
N PHE A 163 5.88 -1.03 -13.57
CA PHE A 163 6.15 0.34 -13.99
C PHE A 163 7.54 0.74 -13.49
N PRO A 164 8.62 0.26 -14.15
CA PRO A 164 9.98 0.39 -13.61
C PRO A 164 10.52 1.82 -13.66
N GLU A 165 10.14 2.58 -14.69
CA GLU A 165 10.66 3.93 -14.94
C GLU A 165 9.52 4.90 -15.28
N PRO A 166 8.62 5.20 -14.34
CA PRO A 166 7.61 6.23 -14.57
C PRO A 166 8.26 7.61 -14.65
N GLU A 167 7.74 8.48 -15.51
CA GLU A 167 8.16 9.88 -15.57
C GLU A 167 7.67 10.65 -14.34
N ARG A 168 6.44 10.37 -13.90
CA ARG A 168 5.81 11.02 -12.74
C ARG A 168 5.16 9.99 -11.83
N VAL A 169 5.42 10.12 -10.53
CA VAL A 169 4.70 9.38 -9.48
C VAL A 169 4.01 10.37 -8.57
N VAL A 170 2.71 10.21 -8.44
CA VAL A 170 1.86 11.00 -7.55
C VAL A 170 1.38 10.10 -6.43
N LEU A 171 1.80 10.38 -5.20
CA LEU A 171 1.27 9.74 -4.01
C LEU A 171 0.15 10.62 -3.46
N PHE A 172 -1.07 10.13 -3.60
CA PHE A 172 -2.30 10.78 -3.15
C PHE A 172 -2.90 9.99 -2.00
N GLY A 173 -3.47 10.67 -1.01
CA GLY A 173 -4.19 10.01 0.07
C GLY A 173 -5.21 10.94 0.69
N ARG A 174 -6.26 10.34 1.25
CA ARG A 174 -7.34 11.07 1.92
C ARG A 174 -7.46 10.64 3.37
N SER A 175 -7.68 11.59 4.29
CA SER A 175 -7.88 11.32 5.72
C SER A 175 -6.70 10.50 6.28
N ALA A 176 -6.92 9.26 6.74
CA ALA A 176 -5.86 8.33 7.13
C ALA A 176 -4.76 8.22 6.05
N GLY A 177 -5.14 8.02 4.79
CA GLY A 177 -4.19 7.98 3.68
C GLY A 177 -3.47 9.31 3.45
N GLY A 178 -4.08 10.45 3.82
CA GLY A 178 -3.43 11.75 3.71
C GLY A 178 -2.26 11.90 4.70
N LEU A 179 -2.40 11.37 5.93
CA LEU A 179 -1.28 11.23 6.86
C LEU A 179 -0.25 10.24 6.31
N GLY A 180 -0.72 9.13 5.72
CA GLY A 180 0.12 8.15 5.04
C GLY A 180 0.99 8.75 3.93
N VAL A 181 0.49 9.74 3.17
CA VAL A 181 1.30 10.45 2.16
C VAL A 181 2.55 11.05 2.81
N LEU A 182 2.42 11.69 3.97
CA LEU A 182 3.53 12.34 4.65
C LEU A 182 4.58 11.32 5.13
N ALA A 183 4.15 10.12 5.53
CA ALA A 183 5.04 9.05 6.00
C ALA A 183 5.73 8.29 4.85
N GLN A 184 5.01 8.09 3.75
CA GLN A 184 5.43 7.22 2.66
C GLN A 184 6.17 7.95 1.54
N LEU A 185 6.02 9.29 1.40
CA LEU A 185 6.54 10.04 0.25
C LEU A 185 8.06 9.84 0.05
N ARG A 186 8.84 9.77 1.15
CA ARG A 186 10.30 9.54 1.10
C ARG A 186 10.69 8.18 0.51
N ASN A 187 9.81 7.18 0.64
CA ASN A 187 10.09 5.84 0.11
C ASN A 187 10.13 5.84 -1.43
N LEU A 188 9.43 6.80 -2.07
CA LEU A 188 9.48 6.96 -3.52
C LEU A 188 10.88 7.31 -4.03
N ASP A 189 11.76 7.90 -3.22
CA ASP A 189 13.12 8.23 -3.64
C ASP A 189 13.96 6.98 -3.93
N SER A 190 13.74 5.92 -3.16
CA SER A 190 14.43 4.64 -3.36
C SER A 190 13.74 3.78 -4.41
N ILE A 191 12.39 3.80 -4.44
CA ILE A 191 11.61 2.93 -5.32
C ILE A 191 11.64 3.46 -6.76
N PHE A 192 11.40 4.75 -6.96
CA PHE A 192 11.33 5.42 -8.27
C PHE A 192 12.36 6.56 -8.37
N PRO A 193 13.68 6.27 -8.36
CA PRO A 193 14.73 7.28 -8.20
C PRO A 193 14.74 8.34 -9.31
N HIS A 194 14.30 7.99 -10.52
CA HIS A 194 14.32 8.87 -11.69
C HIS A 194 12.99 9.61 -11.95
N ALA A 195 11.93 9.29 -11.21
CA ALA A 195 10.63 9.89 -11.41
C ALA A 195 10.52 11.26 -10.72
N MET A 196 9.75 12.17 -11.32
CA MET A 196 9.26 13.36 -10.63
C MET A 196 8.18 12.94 -9.62
N LYS A 197 8.35 13.30 -8.35
CA LYS A 197 7.47 12.85 -7.26
C LYS A 197 6.60 13.99 -6.74
N TYR A 198 5.33 13.69 -6.50
CA TYR A 198 4.36 14.63 -5.94
C TYR A 198 3.59 13.98 -4.79
N GLY A 199 3.39 14.70 -3.70
CA GLY A 199 2.52 14.29 -2.59
C GLY A 199 1.25 15.13 -2.55
N LEU A 200 0.09 14.48 -2.48
CA LEU A 200 -1.21 15.13 -2.26
C LEU A 200 -1.86 14.55 -1.01
N ALA A 201 -1.68 15.24 0.12
CA ALA A 201 -2.32 14.90 1.38
C ALA A 201 -3.65 15.65 1.52
N ASP A 202 -4.77 14.99 1.19
CA ASP A 202 -6.12 15.54 1.39
C ASP A 202 -6.62 15.21 2.80
N SER A 203 -6.93 16.23 3.60
CA SER A 203 -7.53 16.08 4.94
C SER A 203 -6.69 15.21 5.89
N GLY A 204 -5.37 15.19 5.71
CA GLY A 204 -4.40 14.36 6.44
C GLY A 204 -3.31 15.17 7.12
N THR A 205 -3.64 16.37 7.61
CA THR A 205 -2.69 17.20 8.36
C THR A 205 -2.56 16.66 9.78
N PRO A 206 -1.35 16.34 10.26
CA PRO A 206 -1.16 15.86 11.63
C PRO A 206 -1.49 16.98 12.61
N LEU A 207 -2.32 16.66 13.60
CA LEU A 207 -2.51 17.52 14.77
C LEU A 207 -1.53 17.07 15.84
N MET A 208 -0.57 17.94 16.14
CA MET A 208 0.45 17.71 17.16
C MET A 208 0.12 18.54 18.41
N PRO A 209 0.80 18.31 19.55
CA PRO A 209 0.69 19.19 20.69
C PRO A 209 0.86 20.67 20.32
N PRO A 210 0.03 21.58 20.87
CA PRO A 210 -0.97 21.35 21.92
C PRO A 210 -2.38 21.00 21.42
N PHE A 211 -2.59 20.78 20.12
CA PHE A 211 -3.92 20.48 19.55
C PHE A 211 -4.41 19.07 19.88
N VAL A 212 -3.47 18.14 20.07
CA VAL A 212 -3.67 16.84 20.71
C VAL A 212 -2.83 16.84 21.97
N ASP A 213 -3.43 16.47 23.10
CA ASP A 213 -2.72 16.34 24.37
C ASP A 213 -1.47 15.45 24.23
N GLU A 214 -0.35 15.84 24.81
CA GLU A 214 0.95 15.16 24.67
C GLU A 214 0.91 13.69 25.10
N THR A 215 0.14 13.37 26.14
CA THR A 215 -0.01 12.00 26.62
C THR A 215 -0.78 11.16 25.62
N ASN A 216 -1.85 11.72 25.03
CA ASN A 216 -2.61 11.03 23.99
C ASN A 216 -1.81 10.91 22.69
N TYR A 217 -1.06 11.93 22.31
CA TYR A 217 -0.19 11.88 21.14
C TYR A 217 0.85 10.78 21.28
N SER A 218 1.56 10.72 22.42
CA SER A 218 2.55 9.66 22.69
C SER A 218 1.93 8.26 22.64
N LYS A 219 0.76 8.07 23.28
CA LYS A 219 0.04 6.78 23.23
C LYS A 219 -0.28 6.31 21.82
N ILE A 220 -0.69 7.23 20.94
CA ILE A 220 -1.01 6.93 19.55
C ILE A 220 0.24 6.46 18.81
N ILE A 221 1.32 7.22 18.95
CA ILE A 221 2.58 6.95 18.25
C ILE A 221 3.25 5.67 18.77
N ASP A 222 3.26 5.45 20.09
CA ASP A 222 3.78 4.25 20.73
C ASP A 222 3.04 2.98 20.28
N ALA A 223 1.70 3.07 20.15
CA ALA A 223 0.87 1.95 19.70
C ALA A 223 1.17 1.53 18.25
N TRP A 224 1.75 2.42 17.44
CA TRP A 224 2.11 2.16 16.06
C TRP A 224 3.60 1.90 15.87
N ASN A 225 4.43 2.17 16.88
CA ASN A 225 5.89 2.16 16.78
C ASN A 225 6.40 3.10 15.65
N ALA A 226 5.90 4.35 15.66
CA ALA A 226 6.09 5.34 14.59
C ALA A 226 6.86 6.61 15.04
#